data_AF-A0A352X533-F1
#
_entry.id   AF-A0A352X533-F1
#
_cell.length_a   1.000
_cell.length_b   1.000
_cell.length_c   1.000
_cell.angle_alpha   90.00
_cell.angle_beta   90.00
_cell.angle_gamma   90.00
#
_symmetry.space_group_name_H-M   'P 1'
#
loop_
_entity.id
_entity.type
_entity.pdbx_description
1 polymer ?
#
loop_
_entity_poly.entity_id
_entity_poly.type
_entity_poly.pdbx_seq_one_letter_code
_entity_poly.pdbx_strand_id
1 'polypeptide(L)'
;MSEILPSTIFQMPKFTSLHRFLSCFTSGILIGLQLPSLALHLSPIKSESEVIAQNNLNHPNFLVMGGGSSPCNNEIALEKNILYFQRVLQHFGYNPEDAGIFFANGNNGQTTVRYLDEQKLEQYKVPTIPSLDGSATRRNFQSWLEQSQNTNKSIFFYLTGHGGYNEKDPHNNSFDLWHRQRLTVKELATMLDRLPPQTSFVAMMAQCYSGSFANLIYQGGDPKNPIALQTRCGFFATIKELPSVGCTPEVNEADYRDYSSSFFAGLSGISRTGEKVTSADYNQDGKVSYAEAHAFAKIDDKTIDRPISTSEVWLRSKASEADIDVIFTLPFNQLLGMATPERRYVVNSLIKILNLDPGKSFGNNRINLSQDGEIKQLQQTYLIRLSMELIYIGMEQKIRNSQNRENIAILDRLINCEGGYWDRNHK
;
A
#
# COMPACT_ATOMS: atom_id res chain seq x y z
N MET A 1 35.87 5.16 -34.05
CA MET A 1 35.52 6.50 -34.59
C MET A 1 35.08 7.35 -33.42
N SER A 2 35.72 8.49 -33.34
CA SER A 2 35.68 9.53 -32.33
C SER A 2 34.32 10.24 -32.22
N GLU A 3 34.09 10.81 -31.03
CA GLU A 3 33.47 12.13 -30.79
C GLU A 3 31.93 12.27 -30.96
N ILE A 4 31.13 13.01 -30.17
CA ILE A 4 31.31 14.25 -29.38
C ILE A 4 30.15 14.37 -28.34
N LEU A 5 30.46 14.90 -27.14
CA LEU A 5 29.53 15.46 -26.13
C LEU A 5 29.03 16.86 -26.53
N PRO A 6 27.92 17.36 -25.97
CA PRO A 6 27.93 18.78 -25.61
C PRO A 6 27.48 19.06 -24.18
N SER A 7 28.31 19.88 -23.55
CA SER A 7 28.15 20.62 -22.30
C SER A 7 27.52 22.00 -22.54
N THR A 8 26.63 22.43 -21.65
CA THR A 8 26.23 23.85 -21.42
C THR A 8 25.74 23.94 -19.97
N ILE A 9 26.52 24.41 -18.98
CA ILE A 9 26.93 25.78 -18.64
C ILE A 9 25.76 26.77 -18.56
N PHE A 10 25.29 27.03 -17.33
CA PHE A 10 24.65 28.29 -16.95
C PHE A 10 25.25 28.76 -15.62
N GLN A 11 25.85 29.97 -15.65
CA GLN A 11 26.43 30.67 -14.51
C GLN A 11 25.36 31.49 -13.76
N MET A 12 25.44 31.50 -12.42
CA MET A 12 24.78 32.51 -11.56
C MET A 12 25.85 33.44 -10.96
N PRO A 13 25.54 34.73 -10.71
CA PRO A 13 26.48 35.65 -10.11
C PRO A 13 26.51 35.55 -8.57
N LYS A 14 27.73 35.70 -8.04
CA LYS A 14 28.03 35.89 -6.61
C LYS A 14 27.75 37.34 -6.21
N PHE A 15 27.24 37.55 -5.00
CA PHE A 15 27.44 38.79 -4.24
C PHE A 15 28.12 38.48 -2.91
N THR A 16 29.10 39.31 -2.58
CA THR A 16 30.07 39.17 -1.49
C THR A 16 29.92 40.26 -0.44
N SER A 17 30.12 39.85 0.82
CA SER A 17 30.73 40.60 1.95
C SER A 17 29.94 41.77 2.57
N LEU A 18 30.18 42.26 3.79
CA LEU A 18 30.77 41.85 5.08
C LEU A 18 30.90 43.19 5.87
N HIS A 19 30.58 43.23 7.16
CA HIS A 19 31.13 44.09 8.27
C HIS A 19 30.05 44.19 9.36
N ARG A 20 30.18 43.80 10.65
CA ARG A 20 31.20 43.78 11.73
C ARG A 20 31.18 45.04 12.62
N PHE A 21 31.24 44.79 13.95
CA PHE A 21 31.47 45.69 15.13
C PHE A 21 30.21 46.28 15.81
N LEU A 22 30.06 46.44 17.14
CA LEU A 22 30.71 45.96 18.38
C LEU A 22 29.96 46.58 19.61
N SER A 23 30.01 45.92 20.78
CA SER A 23 29.96 46.50 22.17
C SER A 23 28.60 47.00 22.70
N CYS A 24 28.25 47.03 24.00
CA CYS A 24 28.84 46.64 25.28
C CYS A 24 27.78 46.82 26.41
N PHE A 25 27.87 46.03 27.50
CA PHE A 25 27.45 46.26 28.93
C PHE A 25 26.01 46.77 29.25
N THR A 26 25.28 46.29 30.28
CA THR A 26 25.63 46.21 31.71
C THR A 26 24.73 45.24 32.53
N SER A 27 25.35 44.61 33.54
CA SER A 27 24.91 44.35 34.93
C SER A 27 23.53 43.79 35.31
N GLY A 28 23.54 42.76 36.17
CA GLY A 28 22.44 42.46 37.10
C GLY A 28 22.49 41.07 37.72
N ILE A 29 23.25 40.90 38.80
CA ILE A 29 23.26 39.70 39.66
C ILE A 29 21.96 39.66 40.48
N LEU A 30 21.28 38.51 40.52
CA LEU A 30 20.59 38.06 41.74
C LEU A 30 20.49 36.53 41.78
N ILE A 31 21.19 35.98 42.77
CA ILE A 31 21.23 34.56 43.13
C ILE A 31 19.92 34.23 43.85
N GLY A 32 19.15 33.29 43.30
CA GLY A 32 18.01 32.66 43.95
C GLY A 32 18.13 31.14 43.80
N LEU A 33 18.70 30.49 44.82
CA LEU A 33 18.71 29.03 44.94
C LEU A 33 17.28 28.54 45.20
N GLN A 34 16.67 27.88 44.21
CA GLN A 34 15.48 27.04 44.40
C GLN A 34 15.85 25.57 44.15
N LEU A 35 15.61 24.74 45.16
CA LEU A 35 15.76 23.29 45.12
C LEU A 35 14.81 22.66 44.08
N PRO A 36 15.21 21.64 43.31
CA PRO A 36 14.30 20.96 42.41
C PRO A 36 13.42 19.99 43.21
N SER A 37 12.13 20.30 43.30
CA SER A 37 11.09 19.34 43.67
C SER A 37 11.00 18.26 42.59
N LEU A 38 11.25 17.01 42.97
CA LEU A 38 10.95 15.83 42.16
C LEU A 38 9.43 15.78 41.89
N ALA A 39 9.01 16.26 40.72
CA ALA A 39 7.70 15.95 40.18
C ALA A 39 7.81 14.62 39.43
N LEU A 40 7.21 13.56 39.99
CA LEU A 40 6.91 12.33 39.26
C LEU A 40 6.14 12.70 37.98
N HIS A 41 6.78 12.52 36.82
CA HIS A 41 6.13 12.60 35.52
C HIS A 41 5.24 11.36 35.36
N LEU A 42 4.02 11.44 35.90
CA LEU A 42 2.93 10.57 35.50
C LEU A 42 2.59 10.94 34.05
N SER A 43 2.74 9.98 33.14
CA SER A 43 2.21 10.09 31.78
C SER A 43 0.74 10.50 31.84
N PRO A 44 0.27 11.45 31.02
CA PRO A 44 -1.13 11.83 31.05
C PRO A 44 -1.99 10.61 30.67
N ILE A 45 -2.93 10.27 31.56
CA ILE A 45 -4.01 9.33 31.27
C ILE A 45 -4.79 9.95 30.10
N LYS A 46 -4.81 9.26 28.96
CA LYS A 46 -5.60 9.67 27.78
C LYS A 46 -7.01 10.02 28.21
N SER A 47 -7.52 11.16 27.74
CA SER A 47 -8.89 11.57 28.07
C SER A 47 -9.89 10.57 27.50
N GLU A 48 -11.02 10.40 28.17
CA GLU A 48 -12.11 9.53 27.75
C GLU A 48 -12.60 9.88 26.32
N SER A 49 -12.48 11.16 25.92
CA SER A 49 -12.73 11.63 24.55
C SER A 49 -11.73 11.15 23.50
N GLU A 50 -10.44 10.99 23.84
CA GLU A 50 -9.42 10.40 22.94
C GLU A 50 -9.59 8.88 22.81
N VAL A 51 -10.02 8.21 23.89
CA VAL A 51 -10.31 6.77 23.89
C VAL A 51 -11.58 6.47 23.08
N ILE A 52 -12.63 7.30 23.19
CA ILE A 52 -13.86 7.16 22.41
C ILE A 52 -13.62 7.50 20.92
N ALA A 53 -12.75 8.46 20.61
CA ALA A 53 -12.31 8.72 19.23
C ALA A 53 -11.52 7.53 18.64
N GLN A 54 -10.67 6.86 19.44
CA GLN A 54 -9.98 5.64 19.01
C GLN A 54 -10.94 4.43 18.85
N ASN A 55 -11.99 4.33 19.66
CA ASN A 55 -12.94 3.22 19.56
C ASN A 55 -13.90 3.33 18.37
N ASN A 56 -14.27 4.54 17.93
CA ASN A 56 -15.01 4.74 16.66
C ASN A 56 -14.11 4.69 15.40
N LEU A 57 -12.78 4.63 15.56
CA LEU A 57 -11.82 4.40 14.47
C LEU A 57 -11.60 2.91 14.15
N ASN A 58 -12.12 1.99 14.98
CA ASN A 58 -11.85 0.54 14.84
C ASN A 58 -12.75 -0.19 13.84
N HIS A 59 -13.81 0.44 13.32
CA HIS A 59 -14.72 -0.17 12.34
C HIS A 59 -14.76 0.67 11.08
N PRO A 60 -13.95 0.34 10.06
CA PRO A 60 -14.02 1.05 8.81
C PRO A 60 -15.37 0.77 8.11
N ASN A 61 -15.89 1.77 7.40
CA ASN A 61 -16.88 1.52 6.36
C ASN A 61 -16.18 0.83 5.20
N PHE A 62 -16.70 -0.31 4.78
CA PHE A 62 -16.14 -1.07 3.67
C PHE A 62 -16.78 -0.62 2.36
N LEU A 63 -15.94 -0.34 1.37
CA LEU A 63 -16.37 -0.09 -0.01
C LEU A 63 -15.65 -1.06 -0.93
N VAL A 64 -16.41 -1.79 -1.74
CA VAL A 64 -15.89 -2.74 -2.72
C VAL A 64 -16.37 -2.32 -4.10
N MET A 65 -15.41 -2.15 -5.01
CA MET A 65 -15.69 -2.02 -6.44
C MET A 65 -15.07 -3.22 -7.14
N GLY A 66 -15.86 -3.94 -7.95
CA GLY A 66 -15.31 -5.05 -8.70
C GLY A 66 -15.97 -5.34 -10.04
N GLY A 67 -15.39 -6.32 -10.73
CA GLY A 67 -15.85 -6.76 -12.04
C GLY A 67 -15.23 -5.98 -13.21
N GLY A 68 -15.71 -6.32 -14.40
CA GLY A 68 -15.21 -5.82 -15.67
C GLY A 68 -15.79 -4.48 -16.13
N SER A 69 -15.24 -3.93 -17.20
CA SER A 69 -15.84 -2.78 -17.91
C SER A 69 -16.95 -3.16 -18.90
N SER A 70 -17.02 -4.43 -19.27
CA SER A 70 -18.00 -5.05 -20.18
C SER A 70 -18.04 -6.56 -19.94
N PRO A 71 -19.02 -7.32 -20.47
CA PRO A 71 -19.07 -8.77 -20.28
C PRO A 71 -17.76 -9.49 -20.63
N CYS A 72 -17.12 -9.13 -21.74
CA CYS A 72 -15.88 -9.76 -22.19
C CYS A 72 -14.67 -9.60 -21.26
N ASN A 73 -14.75 -8.68 -20.28
CA ASN A 73 -13.69 -8.43 -19.30
C ASN A 73 -14.23 -8.59 -17.86
N ASN A 74 -15.35 -9.30 -17.68
CA ASN A 74 -15.98 -9.46 -16.37
C ASN A 74 -15.83 -10.90 -15.89
N GLU A 75 -14.59 -11.29 -15.61
CA GLU A 75 -14.23 -12.67 -15.29
C GLU A 75 -14.80 -13.13 -13.95
N ILE A 76 -15.12 -14.41 -13.87
CA ILE A 76 -15.61 -15.07 -12.64
C ILE A 76 -14.64 -14.95 -11.47
N ALA A 77 -13.32 -14.89 -11.71
CA ALA A 77 -12.34 -14.66 -10.64
C ALA A 77 -12.63 -13.37 -9.85
N LEU A 78 -13.09 -12.30 -10.52
CA LEU A 78 -13.43 -11.03 -9.87
C LEU A 78 -14.65 -11.15 -8.96
N GLU A 79 -15.63 -11.97 -9.34
CA GLU A 79 -16.77 -12.31 -8.47
C GLU A 79 -16.30 -13.12 -7.26
N LYS A 80 -15.46 -14.13 -7.47
CA LYS A 80 -14.94 -14.98 -6.39
C LYS A 80 -14.07 -14.21 -5.40
N ASN A 81 -13.37 -13.18 -5.86
CA ASN A 81 -12.62 -12.24 -5.02
C ASN A 81 -13.54 -11.54 -4.01
N ILE A 82 -14.71 -11.05 -4.46
CA ILE A 82 -15.69 -10.43 -3.57
C ILE A 82 -16.28 -11.45 -2.60
N LEU A 83 -16.64 -12.65 -3.08
CA LEU A 83 -17.17 -13.71 -2.20
C LEU A 83 -16.16 -14.11 -1.12
N TYR A 84 -14.87 -14.17 -1.45
CA TYR A 84 -13.82 -14.41 -0.47
C TYR A 84 -13.72 -13.26 0.53
N PHE A 85 -13.73 -12.01 0.06
CA PHE A 85 -13.74 -10.84 0.94
C PHE A 85 -14.93 -10.84 1.91
N GLN A 86 -16.14 -11.21 1.47
CA GLN A 86 -17.31 -11.33 2.35
C GLN A 86 -17.10 -12.40 3.45
N ARG A 87 -16.47 -13.55 3.12
CA ARG A 87 -16.10 -14.57 4.13
C ARG A 87 -15.08 -14.02 5.13
N VAL A 88 -14.13 -13.22 4.66
CA VAL A 88 -13.15 -12.56 5.53
C VAL A 88 -13.84 -11.56 6.45
N LEU A 89 -14.75 -10.72 5.95
CA LEU A 89 -15.55 -9.82 6.79
C LEU A 89 -16.29 -10.59 7.90
N GLN A 90 -16.98 -11.66 7.53
CA GLN A 90 -17.67 -12.54 8.48
C GLN A 90 -16.73 -13.17 9.50
N HIS A 91 -15.51 -13.55 9.09
CA HIS A 91 -14.49 -14.09 10.00
C HIS A 91 -14.10 -13.09 11.10
N PHE A 92 -14.07 -11.80 10.77
CA PHE A 92 -13.84 -10.72 11.73
C PHE A 92 -15.12 -10.25 12.46
N GLY A 93 -16.27 -10.87 12.18
CA GLY A 93 -17.56 -10.55 12.81
C GLY A 93 -18.28 -9.35 12.20
N TYR A 94 -17.84 -8.84 11.05
CA TYR A 94 -18.57 -7.85 10.29
C TYR A 94 -19.70 -8.48 9.48
N ASN A 95 -20.84 -7.79 9.37
CA ASN A 95 -21.89 -8.17 8.46
C ASN A 95 -21.57 -7.67 7.04
N PRO A 96 -21.40 -8.54 6.02
CA PRO A 96 -21.15 -8.10 4.65
C PRO A 96 -22.22 -7.18 4.06
N GLU A 97 -23.45 -7.17 4.60
CA GLU A 97 -24.53 -6.28 4.17
C GLU A 97 -24.31 -4.81 4.56
N ASP A 98 -23.44 -4.55 5.54
CA ASP A 98 -23.08 -3.18 5.93
C ASP A 98 -21.98 -2.59 5.01
N ALA A 99 -21.38 -3.41 4.15
CA ALA A 99 -20.38 -2.97 3.19
C ALA A 99 -21.07 -2.47 1.90
N GLY A 100 -20.57 -1.36 1.35
CA GLY A 100 -20.97 -0.92 0.02
C GLY A 100 -20.33 -1.81 -1.04
N ILE A 101 -21.07 -2.71 -1.67
CA ILE A 101 -20.55 -3.67 -2.66
C ILE A 101 -21.15 -3.38 -4.03
N PHE A 102 -20.31 -2.97 -4.97
CA PHE A 102 -20.70 -2.75 -6.37
C PHE A 102 -19.91 -3.65 -7.31
N PHE A 103 -20.60 -4.30 -8.25
CA PHE A 103 -19.97 -5.22 -9.19
C PHE A 103 -20.54 -5.08 -10.60
N ALA A 104 -19.69 -4.82 -11.59
CA ALA A 104 -20.04 -4.82 -13.02
C ALA A 104 -21.45 -4.23 -13.32
N ASN A 105 -22.35 -5.02 -13.90
CA ASN A 105 -23.74 -4.66 -14.22
C ASN A 105 -24.70 -4.62 -13.02
N GLY A 106 -24.26 -5.05 -11.85
CA GLY A 106 -25.06 -5.15 -10.64
C GLY A 106 -26.17 -6.21 -10.72
N ASN A 107 -27.27 -5.96 -10.02
CA ASN A 107 -28.38 -6.91 -9.86
C ASN A 107 -29.42 -6.85 -10.99
N ASN A 108 -29.02 -6.50 -12.21
CA ASN A 108 -29.97 -6.26 -13.31
C ASN A 108 -30.40 -7.54 -14.06
N GLY A 109 -30.00 -8.73 -13.58
CA GLY A 109 -30.36 -10.03 -14.14
C GLY A 109 -29.65 -10.41 -15.45
N GLN A 110 -28.75 -9.57 -15.97
CA GLN A 110 -28.02 -9.87 -17.21
C GLN A 110 -26.89 -10.88 -16.96
N THR A 111 -26.69 -11.79 -17.91
CA THR A 111 -25.57 -12.74 -17.92
C THR A 111 -24.30 -12.04 -18.41
N THR A 112 -23.47 -11.59 -17.47
CA THR A 112 -22.28 -10.78 -17.75
C THR A 112 -21.01 -11.37 -17.16
N VAL A 113 -21.09 -12.28 -16.20
CA VAL A 113 -19.93 -12.91 -15.58
C VAL A 113 -19.40 -13.97 -16.52
N ARG A 114 -18.20 -13.75 -17.03
CA ARG A 114 -17.51 -14.58 -18.00
C ARG A 114 -16.74 -15.70 -17.32
N TYR A 115 -16.92 -16.93 -17.78
CA TYR A 115 -16.20 -18.09 -17.28
C TYR A 115 -15.94 -19.12 -18.40
N LEU A 116 -15.05 -20.07 -18.14
CA LEU A 116 -14.85 -21.24 -19.01
C LEU A 116 -15.58 -22.46 -18.45
N ASP A 117 -16.37 -23.14 -19.28
CA ASP A 117 -16.99 -24.42 -18.93
C ASP A 117 -16.00 -25.59 -18.96
N GLU A 118 -16.48 -26.81 -18.71
CA GLU A 118 -15.66 -28.03 -18.69
C GLU A 118 -14.95 -28.31 -20.03
N GLN A 119 -15.50 -27.79 -21.14
CA GLN A 119 -14.92 -27.90 -22.49
C GLN A 119 -14.01 -26.72 -22.83
N LYS A 120 -13.74 -25.83 -21.87
CA LYS A 120 -12.99 -24.56 -22.04
C LYS A 120 -13.64 -23.59 -23.03
N LEU A 121 -14.97 -23.66 -23.18
CA LEU A 121 -15.72 -22.70 -23.98
C LEU A 121 -16.18 -21.54 -23.10
N GLU A 122 -16.15 -20.34 -23.67
CA GLU A 122 -16.56 -19.12 -22.97
C GLU A 122 -18.08 -19.11 -22.78
N GLN A 123 -18.50 -18.96 -21.53
CA GLN A 123 -19.89 -18.87 -21.11
C GLN A 123 -20.12 -17.63 -20.25
N TYR A 124 -21.39 -17.27 -20.08
CA TYR A 124 -21.80 -16.13 -19.29
C TYR A 124 -22.88 -16.52 -18.27
N LYS A 125 -22.76 -16.01 -17.04
CA LYS A 125 -23.78 -16.17 -15.99
C LYS A 125 -24.15 -14.84 -15.33
N VAL A 126 -25.26 -14.84 -14.61
CA VAL A 126 -25.63 -13.71 -13.73
C VAL A 126 -24.66 -13.65 -12.55
N PRO A 127 -24.27 -12.45 -12.06
CA PRO A 127 -23.55 -12.34 -10.80
C PRO A 127 -24.32 -12.99 -9.64
N THR A 128 -23.63 -13.75 -8.82
CA THR A 128 -24.15 -14.45 -7.64
C THR A 128 -23.38 -13.96 -6.40
N ILE A 129 -23.48 -12.67 -6.14
CA ILE A 129 -22.88 -12.00 -4.97
C ILE A 129 -24.03 -11.57 -4.05
N PRO A 130 -24.11 -12.10 -2.82
CA PRO A 130 -25.09 -11.67 -1.84
C PRO A 130 -24.96 -10.17 -1.53
N SER A 131 -26.10 -9.51 -1.31
CA SER A 131 -26.17 -8.16 -0.75
C SER A 131 -25.40 -7.11 -1.55
N LEU A 132 -25.53 -7.19 -2.87
CA LEU A 132 -24.91 -6.25 -3.79
C LEU A 132 -25.74 -4.97 -3.88
N ASP A 133 -25.12 -3.80 -3.76
CA ASP A 133 -25.81 -2.50 -3.82
C ASP A 133 -26.13 -2.05 -5.24
N GLY A 134 -25.35 -2.51 -6.23
CA GLY A 134 -25.61 -2.21 -7.63
C GLY A 134 -24.40 -2.31 -8.55
N SER A 135 -24.50 -1.67 -9.71
CA SER A 135 -23.45 -1.70 -10.72
C SER A 135 -22.19 -0.92 -10.29
N ALA A 136 -21.02 -1.43 -10.66
CA ALA A 136 -19.74 -0.75 -10.43
C ALA A 136 -19.56 0.41 -11.40
N THR A 137 -20.25 1.52 -11.16
CA THR A 137 -20.23 2.72 -12.02
C THR A 137 -19.66 3.93 -11.27
N ARG A 138 -19.20 4.92 -12.03
CA ARG A 138 -18.70 6.18 -11.45
C ARG A 138 -19.76 6.88 -10.60
N ARG A 139 -21.02 6.82 -11.04
CA ARG A 139 -22.16 7.41 -10.34
C ARG A 139 -22.33 6.77 -8.96
N ASN A 140 -22.40 5.44 -8.89
CA ASN A 140 -22.62 4.74 -7.63
C ASN A 140 -21.45 4.93 -6.67
N PHE A 141 -20.21 4.89 -7.18
CA PHE A 141 -19.02 5.20 -6.39
C PHE A 141 -19.08 6.62 -5.79
N GLN A 142 -19.39 7.61 -6.62
CA GLN A 142 -19.47 9.01 -6.17
C GLN A 142 -20.60 9.18 -5.14
N SER A 143 -21.78 8.63 -5.39
CA SER A 143 -22.90 8.71 -4.45
C SER A 143 -22.58 8.06 -3.11
N TRP A 144 -21.88 6.91 -3.10
CA TRP A 144 -21.45 6.27 -1.86
C TRP A 144 -20.43 7.12 -1.08
N LEU A 145 -19.46 7.72 -1.78
CA LEU A 145 -18.49 8.63 -1.14
C LEU A 145 -19.16 9.88 -0.57
N GLU A 146 -20.12 10.46 -1.29
CA GLU A 146 -20.90 11.63 -0.84
C GLU A 146 -21.69 11.30 0.43
N GLN A 147 -22.32 10.13 0.51
CA GLN A 147 -23.02 9.68 1.72
C GLN A 147 -22.06 9.47 2.89
N SER A 148 -20.86 8.95 2.62
CA SER A 148 -19.84 8.67 3.63
C SER A 148 -19.29 9.92 4.32
N GLN A 149 -19.37 11.09 3.68
CA GLN A 149 -18.95 12.38 4.26
C GLN A 149 -19.65 12.70 5.59
N ASN A 150 -20.84 12.15 5.82
CA ASN A 150 -21.61 12.42 7.04
C ASN A 150 -21.26 11.50 8.21
N THR A 151 -20.41 10.49 8.00
CA THR A 151 -20.14 9.45 9.01
C THR A 151 -18.84 9.68 9.79
N ASN A 152 -17.89 10.43 9.24
CA ASN A 152 -16.51 10.60 9.75
C ASN A 152 -15.77 9.28 10.05
N LYS A 153 -16.29 8.13 9.60
CA LYS A 153 -15.67 6.81 9.79
C LYS A 153 -14.53 6.62 8.80
N SER A 154 -13.49 5.90 9.21
CA SER A 154 -12.46 5.41 8.29
C SER A 154 -13.09 4.57 7.18
N ILE A 155 -12.51 4.60 5.99
CA ILE A 155 -12.96 3.83 4.83
C ILE A 155 -11.88 2.81 4.49
N PHE A 156 -12.27 1.54 4.36
CA PHE A 156 -11.44 0.51 3.75
C PHE A 156 -12.00 0.21 2.36
N PHE A 157 -11.25 0.62 1.34
CA PHE A 157 -11.61 0.47 -0.06
C PHE A 157 -10.90 -0.73 -0.67
N TYR A 158 -11.67 -1.68 -1.19
CA TYR A 158 -11.15 -2.82 -1.94
C TYR A 158 -11.55 -2.72 -3.42
N LEU A 159 -10.55 -2.78 -4.31
CA LEU A 159 -10.75 -2.90 -5.74
C LEU A 159 -10.30 -4.27 -6.25
N THR A 160 -11.21 -4.97 -6.92
CA THR A 160 -10.95 -6.20 -7.67
C THR A 160 -11.50 -6.10 -9.10
N GLY A 161 -10.65 -5.65 -10.02
CA GLY A 161 -11.04 -5.43 -11.42
C GLY A 161 -9.84 -5.18 -12.31
N HIS A 162 -10.05 -4.45 -13.40
CA HIS A 162 -9.01 -4.16 -14.39
C HIS A 162 -8.38 -2.78 -14.19
N GLY A 163 -7.12 -2.64 -14.62
CA GLY A 163 -6.36 -1.40 -14.59
C GLY A 163 -5.95 -0.95 -16.00
N GLY A 164 -5.99 0.36 -16.25
CA GLY A 164 -5.58 0.97 -17.50
C GLY A 164 -4.28 1.78 -17.34
N TYR A 165 -3.24 1.41 -18.09
CA TYR A 165 -1.97 2.14 -18.15
C TYR A 165 -2.11 3.45 -18.92
N ASN A 166 -1.54 4.52 -18.39
CA ASN A 166 -1.47 5.81 -19.04
C ASN A 166 -0.03 6.06 -19.52
N GLU A 167 0.23 5.80 -20.80
CA GLU A 167 1.56 5.94 -21.41
C GLU A 167 2.13 7.36 -21.29
N LYS A 168 1.27 8.39 -21.24
CA LYS A 168 1.67 9.80 -21.17
C LYS A 168 1.99 10.22 -19.74
N ASP A 169 1.30 9.64 -18.76
CA ASP A 169 1.48 9.95 -17.34
C ASP A 169 1.24 8.68 -16.49
N PRO A 170 2.27 7.85 -16.28
CA PRO A 170 2.18 6.66 -15.44
C PRO A 170 1.83 6.95 -13.97
N HIS A 171 1.90 8.20 -13.52
CA HIS A 171 1.43 8.59 -12.18
C HIS A 171 -0.10 8.71 -12.11
N ASN A 172 -0.77 8.75 -13.27
CA ASN A 172 -2.20 8.91 -13.41
C ASN A 172 -2.83 7.79 -14.24
N ASN A 173 -2.51 6.54 -13.90
CA ASN A 173 -3.22 5.37 -14.42
C ASN A 173 -4.67 5.36 -13.91
N SER A 174 -5.44 4.37 -14.34
CA SER A 174 -6.86 4.23 -14.00
C SER A 174 -7.24 2.82 -13.59
N PHE A 175 -8.38 2.69 -12.92
CA PHE A 175 -9.10 1.43 -12.87
C PHE A 175 -10.39 1.52 -13.69
N ASP A 176 -10.79 0.38 -14.21
CA ASP A 176 -11.95 0.23 -15.07
C ASP A 176 -13.23 0.07 -14.23
N LEU A 177 -14.31 0.62 -14.75
CA LEU A 177 -15.66 0.55 -14.22
C LEU A 177 -16.60 0.07 -15.32
N TRP A 178 -17.79 -0.38 -14.92
CA TRP A 178 -18.83 -0.83 -15.84
C TRP A 178 -19.17 0.24 -16.89
N HIS A 179 -19.64 -0.21 -18.06
CA HIS A 179 -19.88 0.64 -19.24
C HIS A 179 -18.63 1.36 -19.76
N ARG A 180 -17.46 0.72 -19.68
CA ARG A 180 -16.18 1.29 -20.13
C ARG A 180 -15.86 2.65 -19.49
N GLN A 181 -16.43 2.90 -18.32
CA GLN A 181 -16.04 4.02 -17.49
C GLN A 181 -14.68 3.74 -16.86
N ARG A 182 -13.98 4.80 -16.47
CA ARG A 182 -12.69 4.72 -15.78
C ARG A 182 -12.64 5.76 -14.67
N LEU A 183 -11.86 5.47 -13.65
CA LEU A 183 -11.44 6.46 -12.66
C LEU A 183 -9.91 6.49 -12.59
N THR A 184 -9.35 7.65 -12.89
CA THR A 184 -7.90 7.90 -12.78
C THR A 184 -7.48 8.20 -11.35
N VAL A 185 -6.18 8.10 -11.05
CA VAL A 185 -5.62 8.49 -9.75
C VAL A 185 -6.01 9.92 -9.36
N LYS A 186 -5.88 10.87 -10.29
CA LYS A 186 -6.20 12.29 -10.05
C LYS A 186 -7.68 12.52 -9.79
N GLU A 187 -8.56 11.85 -10.54
CA GLU A 187 -10.01 11.94 -10.32
C GLU A 187 -10.41 11.35 -8.96
N LEU A 188 -9.89 10.17 -8.62
CA LEU A 188 -10.15 9.55 -7.33
C LEU A 188 -9.64 10.44 -6.19
N ALA A 189 -8.39 10.90 -6.24
CA ALA A 189 -7.84 11.78 -5.22
C ALA A 189 -8.65 13.07 -5.06
N THR A 190 -9.11 13.67 -6.17
CA THR A 190 -9.98 14.86 -6.14
C THR A 190 -11.32 14.59 -5.45
N MET A 191 -11.89 13.38 -5.61
CA MET A 191 -13.08 12.97 -4.86
C MET A 191 -12.76 12.82 -3.37
N LEU A 192 -11.62 12.20 -3.03
CA LEU A 192 -11.18 12.01 -1.65
C LEU A 192 -10.82 13.33 -0.95
N ASP A 193 -10.38 14.35 -1.68
CA ASP A 193 -10.07 15.68 -1.14
C ASP A 193 -11.30 16.36 -0.52
N ARG A 194 -12.51 15.92 -0.90
CA ARG A 194 -13.80 16.43 -0.38
C ARG A 194 -14.25 15.74 0.90
N LEU A 195 -13.63 14.64 1.30
CA LEU A 195 -13.96 13.96 2.55
C LEU A 195 -13.58 14.83 3.77
N PRO A 196 -14.26 14.68 4.92
CA PRO A 196 -13.85 15.35 6.14
C PRO A 196 -12.37 15.03 6.49
N PRO A 197 -11.57 16.00 6.98
CA PRO A 197 -10.15 15.79 7.29
C PRO A 197 -9.86 14.61 8.22
N GLN A 198 -10.80 14.24 9.08
CA GLN A 198 -10.70 13.14 10.04
C GLN A 198 -10.96 11.76 9.41
N THR A 199 -11.53 11.72 8.21
CA THR A 199 -11.80 10.48 7.49
C THR A 199 -10.49 9.92 6.95
N SER A 200 -10.12 8.73 7.43
CA SER A 200 -8.98 7.99 6.86
C SER A 200 -9.45 7.10 5.70
N PHE A 201 -8.61 6.91 4.69
CA PHE A 201 -8.91 6.07 3.53
C PHE A 201 -7.76 5.08 3.30
N VAL A 202 -8.05 3.78 3.46
CA VAL A 202 -7.12 2.68 3.21
C VAL A 202 -7.54 1.98 1.93
N ALA A 203 -6.67 1.93 0.93
CA ALA A 203 -6.92 1.24 -0.33
C ALA A 203 -6.22 -0.12 -0.37
N MET A 204 -6.92 -1.17 -0.78
CA MET A 204 -6.30 -2.41 -1.24
C MET A 204 -6.74 -2.65 -2.68
N MET A 205 -5.77 -2.68 -3.60
CA MET A 205 -6.02 -2.62 -5.04
C MET A 205 -5.26 -3.73 -5.76
N ALA A 206 -5.99 -4.71 -6.28
CA ALA A 206 -5.46 -5.95 -6.84
C ALA A 206 -5.49 -6.02 -8.37
N GLN A 207 -5.27 -4.89 -9.04
CA GLN A 207 -5.29 -4.77 -10.50
C GLN A 207 -3.93 -4.36 -11.10
N CYS A 208 -3.82 -4.49 -12.42
CA CYS A 208 -2.70 -3.99 -13.21
C CYS A 208 -2.40 -2.51 -12.91
N TYR A 209 -1.12 -2.14 -12.87
CA TYR A 209 -0.66 -0.75 -12.72
C TYR A 209 -1.11 -0.05 -11.43
N SER A 210 -1.57 -0.83 -10.44
CA SER A 210 -2.15 -0.35 -9.17
C SER A 210 -1.20 0.55 -8.38
N GLY A 211 0.12 0.37 -8.51
CA GLY A 211 1.12 1.20 -7.84
C GLY A 211 1.05 2.69 -8.13
N SER A 212 0.40 3.13 -9.22
CA SER A 212 0.18 4.57 -9.45
C SER A 212 -0.72 5.21 -8.39
N PHE A 213 -1.62 4.42 -7.81
CA PHE A 213 -2.56 4.86 -6.78
C PHE A 213 -1.87 5.10 -5.43
N ALA A 214 -0.58 4.79 -5.30
CA ALA A 214 0.20 5.30 -4.17
C ALA A 214 0.22 6.83 -4.12
N ASN A 215 -0.01 7.52 -5.24
CA ASN A 215 -0.10 8.98 -5.27
C ASN A 215 -1.41 9.53 -4.67
N LEU A 216 -2.36 8.68 -4.24
CA LEU A 216 -3.57 9.14 -3.53
C LEU A 216 -3.25 9.94 -2.25
N ILE A 217 -2.05 9.76 -1.69
CA ILE A 217 -1.55 10.49 -0.52
C ILE A 217 -1.40 12.00 -0.78
N TYR A 218 -1.30 12.43 -2.04
CA TYR A 218 -1.14 13.84 -2.41
C TYR A 218 -2.49 14.48 -2.74
N GLN A 219 -2.61 15.79 -2.49
CA GLN A 219 -3.76 16.56 -2.95
C GLN A 219 -3.91 16.47 -4.46
N GLY A 220 -5.12 16.16 -4.94
CA GLY A 220 -5.40 15.92 -6.35
C GLY A 220 -4.61 14.76 -6.97
N GLY A 221 -3.93 13.92 -6.18
CA GLY A 221 -3.21 12.75 -6.67
C GLY A 221 -1.91 13.06 -7.41
N ASP A 222 -1.37 14.28 -7.26
CA ASP A 222 -0.16 14.72 -7.95
C ASP A 222 1.02 14.84 -6.97
N PRO A 223 2.13 14.09 -7.16
CA PRO A 223 3.30 14.15 -6.28
C PRO A 223 3.99 15.53 -6.19
N LYS A 224 3.63 16.48 -7.06
CA LYS A 224 4.09 17.87 -6.99
C LYS A 224 3.32 18.71 -5.97
N ASN A 225 2.16 18.23 -5.52
CA ASN A 225 1.33 18.90 -4.53
C ASN A 225 1.70 18.43 -3.10
N PRO A 226 1.28 19.18 -2.07
CA PRO A 226 1.40 18.73 -0.69
C PRO A 226 0.64 17.41 -0.42
N ILE A 227 1.01 16.74 0.67
CA ILE A 227 0.24 15.61 1.19
C ILE A 227 -1.17 16.08 1.56
N ALA A 228 -2.18 15.25 1.26
CA ALA A 228 -3.57 15.53 1.53
C ALA A 228 -3.86 15.71 3.02
N LEU A 229 -4.88 16.52 3.35
CA LEU A 229 -5.28 16.73 4.74
C LEU A 229 -5.88 15.46 5.35
N GLN A 230 -6.61 14.66 4.57
CA GLN A 230 -7.14 13.36 4.97
C GLN A 230 -6.02 12.32 4.99
N THR A 231 -6.03 11.44 5.98
CA THR A 231 -5.03 10.35 6.05
C THR A 231 -5.38 9.30 5.00
N ARG A 232 -4.42 9.03 4.12
CA ARG A 232 -4.60 8.07 3.02
C ARG A 232 -3.40 7.16 2.98
N CYS A 233 -3.65 5.87 2.86
CA CYS A 233 -2.62 4.87 2.59
C CYS A 233 -3.20 3.77 1.71
N GLY A 234 -2.33 2.92 1.19
CA GLY A 234 -2.81 1.78 0.44
C GLY A 234 -1.75 0.76 0.11
N PHE A 235 -2.24 -0.36 -0.40
CA PHE A 235 -1.51 -1.55 -0.74
C PHE A 235 -1.90 -2.00 -2.15
N PHE A 236 -0.90 -2.22 -2.98
CA PHE A 236 -1.07 -2.38 -4.41
C PHE A 236 -0.39 -3.67 -4.85
N ALA A 237 -1.04 -4.41 -5.74
CA ALA A 237 -0.49 -5.68 -6.24
C ALA A 237 0.86 -5.51 -6.94
N THR A 238 1.06 -4.41 -7.66
CA THR A 238 2.26 -4.22 -8.49
C THR A 238 2.63 -2.74 -8.67
N ILE A 239 3.78 -2.48 -9.28
CA ILE A 239 4.26 -1.12 -9.59
C ILE A 239 3.46 -0.47 -10.72
N LYS A 240 3.54 0.87 -10.85
CA LYS A 240 2.73 1.67 -11.78
C LYS A 240 2.94 1.35 -13.27
N GLU A 241 4.04 0.70 -13.63
CA GLU A 241 4.38 0.34 -15.01
C GLU A 241 4.06 -1.10 -15.39
N LEU A 242 3.68 -1.96 -14.42
CA LEU A 242 3.54 -3.39 -14.68
C LEU A 242 2.09 -3.87 -14.58
N PRO A 243 1.70 -4.85 -15.41
CA PRO A 243 0.48 -5.60 -15.19
C PRO A 243 0.57 -6.45 -13.91
N SER A 244 -0.59 -6.90 -13.44
CA SER A 244 -0.75 -7.79 -12.30
C SER A 244 -1.41 -9.10 -12.75
N VAL A 245 -1.18 -10.19 -12.03
CA VAL A 245 -1.97 -11.42 -12.20
C VAL A 245 -3.28 -11.37 -11.42
N GLY A 246 -4.29 -12.15 -11.83
CA GLY A 246 -5.54 -12.35 -11.07
C GLY A 246 -6.83 -12.26 -11.88
N CYS A 247 -6.79 -11.71 -13.10
CA CYS A 247 -7.94 -11.68 -13.99
C CYS A 247 -7.94 -12.96 -14.86
N THR A 248 -8.70 -13.98 -14.48
CA THR A 248 -8.82 -15.25 -15.23
C THR A 248 -10.28 -15.73 -15.33
N PRO A 249 -10.73 -16.23 -16.50
CA PRO A 249 -12.05 -16.82 -16.65
C PRO A 249 -12.14 -18.28 -16.16
N GLU A 250 -11.02 -18.89 -15.76
CA GLU A 250 -10.98 -20.24 -15.16
C GLU A 250 -11.84 -20.27 -13.89
N VAL A 251 -12.57 -21.35 -13.59
CA VAL A 251 -13.61 -21.38 -12.53
C VAL A 251 -13.12 -21.86 -11.16
N ASN A 252 -11.99 -22.57 -11.11
CA ASN A 252 -11.53 -23.21 -9.88
C ASN A 252 -10.82 -22.22 -8.96
N GLU A 253 -11.43 -21.92 -7.81
CA GLU A 253 -10.88 -20.99 -6.82
C GLU A 253 -9.50 -21.42 -6.28
N ALA A 254 -9.18 -22.72 -6.28
CA ALA A 254 -7.88 -23.23 -5.84
C ALA A 254 -6.72 -22.81 -6.75
N ASP A 255 -7.04 -22.43 -7.99
CA ASP A 255 -6.08 -21.99 -9.00
C ASP A 255 -5.87 -20.47 -8.95
N TYR A 256 -6.71 -19.73 -8.22
CA TYR A 256 -6.56 -18.30 -8.03
C TYR A 256 -5.52 -17.98 -6.96
N ARG A 257 -4.47 -17.28 -7.37
CA ARG A 257 -3.36 -16.86 -6.50
C ARG A 257 -2.93 -15.44 -6.83
N ASP A 258 -3.90 -14.55 -6.81
CA ASP A 258 -3.67 -13.12 -6.97
C ASP A 258 -3.23 -12.48 -5.65
N TYR A 259 -2.71 -11.26 -5.75
CA TYR A 259 -2.27 -10.48 -4.59
C TYR A 259 -3.34 -10.35 -3.49
N SER A 260 -4.61 -10.16 -3.85
CA SER A 260 -5.69 -10.03 -2.85
C SER A 260 -5.93 -11.31 -2.05
N SER A 261 -5.75 -12.47 -2.69
CA SER A 261 -5.85 -13.79 -2.05
C SER A 261 -4.90 -13.87 -0.87
N SER A 262 -3.64 -13.51 -1.11
CA SER A 262 -2.54 -13.65 -0.17
C SER A 262 -2.59 -12.55 0.88
N PHE A 263 -2.95 -11.32 0.50
CA PHE A 263 -3.17 -10.23 1.45
C PHE A 263 -4.26 -10.60 2.48
N PHE A 264 -5.44 -11.02 2.04
CA PHE A 264 -6.51 -11.38 2.98
C PHE A 264 -6.26 -12.69 3.72
N ALA A 265 -5.48 -13.61 3.14
CA ALA A 265 -5.04 -14.81 3.87
C ALA A 265 -4.10 -14.43 5.01
N GLY A 266 -3.11 -13.55 4.76
CA GLY A 266 -2.25 -13.01 5.79
C GLY A 266 -3.02 -12.27 6.89
N LEU A 267 -3.98 -11.42 6.49
CA LEU A 267 -4.80 -10.65 7.42
C LEU A 267 -5.68 -11.54 8.31
N SER A 268 -6.39 -12.49 7.72
CA SER A 268 -7.38 -13.32 8.43
C SER A 268 -6.79 -14.56 9.08
N GLY A 269 -5.63 -15.04 8.61
CA GLY A 269 -5.08 -16.35 8.95
C GLY A 269 -5.81 -17.52 8.27
N ILE A 270 -6.70 -17.24 7.32
CA ILE A 270 -7.49 -18.26 6.59
C ILE A 270 -7.36 -17.99 5.09
N SER A 271 -7.04 -19.02 4.31
CA SER A 271 -6.95 -18.95 2.86
C SER A 271 -8.32 -18.81 2.19
N ARG A 272 -8.31 -18.53 0.88
CA ARG A 272 -9.53 -18.50 0.05
C ARG A 272 -10.36 -19.79 0.13
N THR A 273 -9.70 -20.93 0.28
CA THR A 273 -10.33 -22.26 0.36
C THR A 273 -10.75 -22.64 1.79
N GLY A 274 -10.54 -21.76 2.77
CA GLY A 274 -10.90 -22.00 4.18
C GLY A 274 -9.83 -22.70 5.01
N GLU A 275 -8.64 -22.92 4.45
CA GLU A 275 -7.53 -23.55 5.16
C GLU A 275 -6.80 -22.53 6.06
N LYS A 276 -6.27 -22.96 7.20
CA LYS A 276 -5.44 -22.09 8.03
C LYS A 276 -4.11 -21.83 7.33
N VAL A 277 -3.65 -20.57 7.35
CA VAL A 277 -2.30 -20.20 6.92
C VAL A 277 -1.43 -19.83 8.12
N THR A 278 -0.11 -19.76 7.91
CA THR A 278 0.82 -19.26 8.92
C THR A 278 0.43 -17.84 9.33
N SER A 279 0.52 -17.54 10.63
CA SER A 279 0.22 -16.20 11.13
C SER A 279 1.15 -15.16 10.51
N ALA A 280 0.58 -14.01 10.14
CA ALA A 280 1.33 -12.83 9.71
C ALA A 280 1.65 -11.86 10.86
N ASP A 281 1.26 -12.17 12.10
CA ASP A 281 1.63 -11.40 13.32
C ASP A 281 3.13 -11.55 13.59
N TYR A 282 3.93 -10.72 12.91
CA TYR A 282 5.39 -10.78 12.90
C TYR A 282 5.98 -9.98 14.06
N ASN A 283 5.23 -9.02 14.61
CA ASN A 283 5.62 -8.26 15.79
C ASN A 283 5.17 -8.93 17.11
N GLN A 284 4.32 -9.96 17.05
CA GLN A 284 3.80 -10.75 18.17
C GLN A 284 2.93 -9.93 19.15
N ASP A 285 2.18 -8.96 18.64
CA ASP A 285 1.28 -8.13 19.46
C ASP A 285 -0.14 -8.71 19.60
N GLY A 286 -0.40 -9.86 18.97
CA GLY A 286 -1.68 -10.57 19.00
C GLY A 286 -2.69 -10.07 17.98
N LYS A 287 -2.30 -9.13 17.11
CA LYS A 287 -3.11 -8.60 16.01
C LYS A 287 -2.32 -8.76 14.71
N VAL A 288 -3.03 -8.64 13.58
CA VAL A 288 -2.39 -8.58 12.26
C VAL A 288 -2.73 -7.25 11.64
N SER A 289 -1.71 -6.42 11.46
CA SER A 289 -1.83 -5.14 10.75
C SER A 289 -1.96 -5.34 9.23
N TYR A 290 -2.44 -4.33 8.52
CA TYR A 290 -2.46 -4.36 7.05
C TYR A 290 -1.04 -4.42 6.47
N ALA A 291 -0.05 -3.81 7.13
CA ALA A 291 1.36 -3.90 6.75
C ALA A 291 1.90 -5.34 6.87
N GLU A 292 1.52 -6.08 7.91
CA GLU A 292 1.86 -7.49 8.07
C GLU A 292 1.17 -8.39 7.05
N ALA A 293 -0.12 -8.14 6.77
CA ALA A 293 -0.84 -8.80 5.69
C ALA A 293 -0.18 -8.54 4.31
N HIS A 294 0.29 -7.32 4.08
CA HIS A 294 1.06 -6.97 2.89
C HIS A 294 2.41 -7.73 2.83
N ALA A 295 3.14 -7.79 3.94
CA ALA A 295 4.38 -8.55 4.05
C ALA A 295 4.18 -10.05 3.78
N PHE A 296 3.08 -10.63 4.27
CA PHE A 296 2.68 -12.00 3.95
C PHE A 296 2.53 -12.19 2.42
N ALA A 297 1.85 -11.27 1.74
CA ALA A 297 1.65 -11.34 0.29
C ALA A 297 2.95 -11.20 -0.53
N LYS A 298 3.99 -10.52 -0.01
CA LYS A 298 5.27 -10.34 -0.72
C LYS A 298 6.09 -11.60 -0.89
N ILE A 299 5.96 -12.54 0.03
CA ILE A 299 6.71 -13.80 0.02
C ILE A 299 5.90 -14.98 -0.54
N ASP A 300 4.65 -14.73 -0.94
CA ASP A 300 3.82 -15.75 -1.57
C ASP A 300 4.49 -16.28 -2.85
N ASP A 301 4.63 -17.59 -2.92
CA ASP A 301 5.64 -18.30 -3.71
C ASP A 301 5.27 -18.42 -5.20
N LYS A 302 4.16 -17.80 -5.62
CA LYS A 302 3.51 -18.11 -6.91
C LYS A 302 3.05 -16.93 -7.73
N THR A 303 3.15 -15.71 -7.20
CA THR A 303 2.87 -14.50 -7.99
C THR A 303 4.17 -13.91 -8.55
N ILE A 304 4.11 -13.37 -9.78
CA ILE A 304 5.19 -12.58 -10.39
C ILE A 304 5.06 -11.08 -10.10
N ASP A 305 4.02 -10.68 -9.39
CA ASP A 305 3.73 -9.28 -9.10
C ASP A 305 4.82 -8.64 -8.21
N ARG A 306 4.77 -7.33 -8.05
CA ARG A 306 5.72 -6.59 -7.20
C ARG A 306 4.94 -5.76 -6.20
N PRO A 307 4.42 -6.38 -5.14
CA PRO A 307 3.55 -5.68 -4.20
C PRO A 307 4.29 -4.51 -3.56
N ILE A 308 3.60 -3.38 -3.46
CA ILE A 308 4.10 -2.17 -2.81
C ILE A 308 3.00 -1.50 -1.96
N SER A 309 3.43 -0.74 -0.95
CA SER A 309 2.57 0.16 -0.20
C SER A 309 2.83 1.65 -0.50
N THR A 310 1.99 2.53 0.04
CA THR A 310 2.17 3.97 -0.05
C THR A 310 3.48 4.46 0.57
N SER A 311 3.83 3.98 1.77
CA SER A 311 5.07 4.34 2.47
C SER A 311 6.29 3.91 1.66
N GLU A 312 6.23 2.76 1.01
CA GLU A 312 7.30 2.21 0.19
C GLU A 312 7.54 3.00 -1.10
N VAL A 313 6.47 3.39 -1.81
CA VAL A 313 6.58 4.28 -2.97
C VAL A 313 7.13 5.64 -2.55
N TRP A 314 6.68 6.18 -1.42
CA TRP A 314 7.16 7.44 -0.90
C TRP A 314 8.65 7.35 -0.52
N LEU A 315 9.09 6.32 0.19
CA LEU A 315 10.50 6.08 0.53
C LEU A 315 11.36 5.96 -0.72
N ARG A 316 10.89 5.22 -1.74
CA ARG A 316 11.61 5.10 -3.02
C ARG A 316 11.79 6.43 -3.73
N SER A 317 10.78 7.31 -3.64
CA SER A 317 10.80 8.65 -4.26
C SER A 317 11.84 9.58 -3.61
N LYS A 318 12.22 9.30 -2.36
CA LYS A 318 13.26 10.06 -1.62
C LYS A 318 14.67 9.53 -1.84
N ALA A 319 14.82 8.36 -2.46
CA ALA A 319 16.11 7.71 -2.68
C ALA A 319 16.81 8.29 -3.91
N SER A 320 18.03 8.80 -3.72
CA SER A 320 18.96 9.07 -4.83
C SER A 320 19.68 7.79 -5.29
N GLU A 321 20.32 7.83 -6.46
CA GLU A 321 21.17 6.71 -6.92
C GLU A 321 22.31 6.43 -5.93
N ALA A 322 22.96 7.47 -5.42
CA ALA A 322 24.02 7.34 -4.41
C ALA A 322 23.52 6.68 -3.11
N ASP A 323 22.27 6.93 -2.71
CA ASP A 323 21.68 6.26 -1.54
C ASP A 323 21.51 4.76 -1.79
N ILE A 324 21.02 4.40 -2.98
CA ILE A 324 20.81 3.00 -3.37
C ILE A 324 22.14 2.26 -3.44
N ASP A 325 23.17 2.89 -4.02
CA ASP A 325 24.51 2.31 -4.10
C ASP A 325 25.06 2.03 -2.70
N VAL A 326 24.96 2.99 -1.78
CA VAL A 326 25.38 2.79 -0.39
C VAL A 326 24.60 1.65 0.24
N ILE A 327 23.27 1.65 0.14
CA ILE A 327 22.41 0.59 0.71
C ILE A 327 22.80 -0.79 0.18
N PHE A 328 23.09 -0.93 -1.11
CA PHE A 328 23.46 -2.21 -1.72
C PHE A 328 24.87 -2.70 -1.39
N THR A 329 25.71 -1.84 -0.78
CA THR A 329 27.02 -2.25 -0.23
C THR A 329 26.94 -2.75 1.22
N LEU A 330 25.86 -2.46 1.94
CA LEU A 330 25.69 -2.91 3.32
C LEU A 330 25.39 -4.41 3.38
N PRO A 331 25.97 -5.17 4.32
CA PRO A 331 25.57 -6.53 4.61
C PRO A 331 24.08 -6.64 4.99
N PHE A 332 23.41 -7.73 4.60
CA PHE A 332 22.00 -7.91 4.94
C PHE A 332 21.74 -7.89 6.44
N ASN A 333 22.60 -8.52 7.26
CA ASN A 333 22.44 -8.52 8.72
C ASN A 333 22.41 -7.11 9.34
N GLN A 334 23.17 -6.16 8.78
CA GLN A 334 23.16 -4.76 9.21
C GLN A 334 21.83 -4.10 8.89
N LEU A 335 21.32 -4.28 7.66
CA LEU A 335 20.02 -3.75 7.24
C LEU A 335 18.88 -4.36 8.08
N LEU A 336 18.91 -5.67 8.32
CA LEU A 336 17.91 -6.37 9.12
C LEU A 336 17.83 -5.88 10.57
N GLY A 337 18.94 -5.38 11.13
CA GLY A 337 18.97 -4.74 12.44
C GLY A 337 18.18 -3.44 12.54
N MET A 338 17.91 -2.80 11.39
CA MET A 338 17.15 -1.53 11.29
C MET A 338 15.72 -1.74 10.77
N ALA A 339 15.39 -2.94 10.28
CA ALA A 339 14.10 -3.24 9.68
C ALA A 339 12.99 -3.39 10.74
N THR A 340 11.78 -2.96 10.37
CA THR A 340 10.53 -3.29 11.10
C THR A 340 10.29 -4.81 11.06
N PRO A 341 9.54 -5.39 12.02
CA PRO A 341 9.34 -6.84 12.12
C PRO A 341 8.85 -7.50 10.83
N GLU A 342 7.85 -6.91 10.17
CA GLU A 342 7.25 -7.40 8.94
C GLU A 342 8.22 -7.32 7.75
N ARG A 343 9.00 -6.24 7.62
CA ARG A 343 10.04 -6.14 6.57
C ARG A 343 11.21 -7.08 6.82
N ARG A 344 11.62 -7.23 8.08
CA ARG A 344 12.64 -8.21 8.50
C ARG A 344 12.22 -9.62 8.08
N TYR A 345 10.96 -9.97 8.30
CA TYR A 345 10.41 -11.26 7.88
C TYR A 345 10.47 -11.45 6.35
N VAL A 346 10.06 -10.45 5.57
CA VAL A 346 10.13 -10.51 4.08
C VAL A 346 11.56 -10.70 3.61
N VAL A 347 12.50 -9.87 4.08
CA VAL A 347 13.91 -9.95 3.67
C VAL A 347 14.53 -11.30 4.04
N ASN A 348 14.32 -11.78 5.27
CA ASN A 348 14.80 -13.10 5.68
C ASN A 348 14.24 -14.23 4.83
N SER A 349 12.95 -14.16 4.50
CA SER A 349 12.29 -15.15 3.65
C SER A 349 12.87 -15.15 2.23
N LEU A 350 13.07 -13.98 1.64
CA LEU A 350 13.66 -13.84 0.30
C LEU A 350 15.13 -14.28 0.26
N ILE A 351 15.92 -13.96 1.29
CA ILE A 351 17.30 -14.46 1.44
C ILE A 351 17.31 -15.99 1.45
N LYS A 352 16.40 -16.62 2.20
CA LYS A 352 16.26 -18.08 2.27
C LYS A 352 15.83 -18.68 0.93
N ILE A 353 14.81 -18.12 0.28
CA ILE A 353 14.29 -18.59 -1.03
C ILE A 353 15.38 -18.53 -2.11
N LEU A 354 16.19 -17.47 -2.09
CA LEU A 354 17.27 -17.23 -3.06
C LEU A 354 18.60 -17.87 -2.66
N ASN A 355 18.66 -18.56 -1.51
CA ASN A 355 19.89 -19.15 -0.95
C ASN A 355 21.06 -18.14 -0.86
N LEU A 356 20.80 -16.94 -0.36
CA LEU A 356 21.79 -15.87 -0.22
C LEU A 356 22.50 -15.90 1.14
N ASP A 357 23.72 -15.37 1.17
CA ASP A 357 24.51 -15.24 2.39
C ASP A 357 24.12 -13.93 3.15
N PRO A 358 23.55 -14.02 4.37
CA PRO A 358 23.15 -12.85 5.14
C PRO A 358 24.31 -11.99 5.65
N GLY A 359 25.53 -12.51 5.65
CA GLY A 359 26.75 -11.76 5.99
C GLY A 359 27.30 -10.92 4.84
N LYS A 360 26.75 -11.08 3.62
CA LYS A 360 27.16 -10.34 2.42
C LYS A 360 26.13 -9.29 2.02
N SER A 361 26.58 -8.33 1.23
CA SER A 361 25.74 -7.29 0.66
C SER A 361 24.92 -7.79 -0.54
N PHE A 362 23.94 -6.99 -0.98
CA PHE A 362 23.15 -7.32 -2.17
C PHE A 362 24.04 -7.50 -3.41
N GLY A 363 24.97 -6.56 -3.64
CA GLY A 363 25.90 -6.62 -4.77
C GLY A 363 26.76 -7.89 -4.78
N ASN A 364 27.34 -8.24 -3.63
CA ASN A 364 28.21 -9.42 -3.51
C ASN A 364 27.44 -10.73 -3.69
N ASN A 365 26.21 -10.82 -3.18
CA ASN A 365 25.35 -11.99 -3.39
C ASN A 365 24.92 -12.14 -4.86
N ARG A 366 24.60 -11.03 -5.54
CA ARG A 366 24.17 -11.03 -6.95
C ARG A 366 25.26 -11.52 -7.90
N ILE A 367 26.52 -11.14 -7.66
CA ILE A 367 27.65 -11.59 -8.48
C ILE A 367 27.75 -13.12 -8.44
N ASN A 368 27.59 -13.74 -7.28
CA ASN A 368 27.66 -15.20 -7.14
C ASN A 368 26.51 -15.89 -7.87
N LEU A 369 25.27 -15.38 -7.76
CA LEU A 369 24.12 -15.94 -8.48
C LEU A 369 24.28 -15.89 -10.01
N SER A 370 24.90 -14.83 -10.53
CA SER A 370 25.13 -14.69 -11.98
C SER A 370 26.17 -15.67 -12.55
N GLN A 371 26.98 -16.30 -11.70
CA GLN A 371 27.98 -17.29 -12.10
C GLN A 371 27.37 -18.69 -12.32
N ASP A 372 26.14 -18.94 -11.83
CA ASP A 372 25.47 -20.24 -11.87
C ASP A 372 24.58 -20.48 -13.12
N GLY A 373 24.51 -19.52 -14.05
CA GLY A 373 23.73 -19.63 -15.31
C GLY A 373 22.55 -18.65 -15.43
N GLU A 374 21.56 -18.97 -16.28
CA GLU A 374 20.36 -18.14 -16.47
C GLU A 374 19.44 -18.15 -15.23
N ILE A 375 19.12 -16.96 -14.72
CA ILE A 375 18.18 -16.78 -13.61
C ILE A 375 16.75 -16.98 -14.10
N LYS A 376 16.01 -17.91 -13.49
CA LYS A 376 14.59 -18.13 -13.83
C LYS A 376 13.77 -16.88 -13.52
N GLN A 377 12.73 -16.61 -14.32
CA GLN A 377 11.87 -15.42 -14.17
C GLN A 377 11.36 -15.20 -12.73
N LEU A 378 10.96 -16.27 -12.02
CA LEU A 378 10.50 -16.18 -10.64
C LEU A 378 11.61 -15.77 -9.65
N GLN A 379 12.83 -16.30 -9.83
CA GLN A 379 13.99 -15.89 -9.03
C GLN A 379 14.34 -14.42 -9.27
N GLN A 380 14.23 -13.96 -10.53
CA GLN A 380 14.41 -12.55 -10.85
C GLN A 380 13.38 -11.67 -10.15
N THR A 381 12.11 -12.10 -10.08
CA THR A 381 11.09 -11.39 -9.30
C THR A 381 11.46 -11.29 -7.82
N TYR A 382 11.92 -12.39 -7.19
CA TYR A 382 12.35 -12.34 -5.79
C TYR A 382 13.57 -11.45 -5.55
N LEU A 383 14.55 -11.46 -6.47
CA LEU A 383 15.70 -10.54 -6.39
C LEU A 383 15.27 -9.07 -6.46
N ILE A 384 14.27 -8.76 -7.29
CA ILE A 384 13.71 -7.41 -7.39
C ILE A 384 12.94 -7.05 -6.12
N ARG A 385 12.10 -7.93 -5.59
CA ARG A 385 11.40 -7.70 -4.31
C ARG A 385 12.40 -7.47 -3.18
N LEU A 386 13.46 -8.28 -3.11
CA LEU A 386 14.51 -8.12 -2.12
C LEU A 386 15.20 -6.76 -2.25
N SER A 387 15.58 -6.36 -3.46
CA SER A 387 16.25 -5.07 -3.67
C SER A 387 15.36 -3.89 -3.27
N MET A 388 14.04 -3.97 -3.53
CA MET A 388 13.05 -3.00 -3.09
C MET A 388 13.00 -2.89 -1.56
N GLU A 389 12.87 -4.01 -0.84
CA GLU A 389 12.84 -4.02 0.63
C GLU A 389 14.10 -3.41 1.27
N LEU A 390 15.27 -3.73 0.72
CA LEU A 390 16.54 -3.19 1.23
C LEU A 390 16.59 -1.66 1.07
N ILE A 391 16.12 -1.14 -0.07
CA ILE A 391 16.00 0.30 -0.30
C ILE A 391 15.04 0.91 0.73
N TYR A 392 13.89 0.29 0.99
CA TYR A 392 12.92 0.81 1.95
C TYR A 392 13.49 0.90 3.37
N ILE A 393 14.16 -0.16 3.83
CA ILE A 393 14.81 -0.19 5.14
C ILE A 393 15.88 0.90 5.25
N GLY A 394 16.77 1.01 4.26
CA GLY A 394 17.84 2.00 4.28
C GLY A 394 17.32 3.44 4.22
N MET A 395 16.30 3.69 3.39
CA MET A 395 15.68 5.01 3.26
C MET A 395 14.86 5.40 4.48
N GLU A 396 14.13 4.47 5.08
CA GLU A 396 13.42 4.72 6.35
C GLU A 396 14.41 5.17 7.41
N GLN A 397 15.51 4.43 7.60
CA GLN A 397 16.54 4.82 8.56
C GLN A 397 17.17 6.18 8.24
N LYS A 398 17.45 6.47 6.96
CA LYS A 398 17.98 7.77 6.54
C LYS A 398 17.02 8.91 6.87
N ILE A 399 15.72 8.73 6.63
CA ILE A 399 14.70 9.73 6.95
C ILE A 399 14.58 9.92 8.47
N ARG A 400 14.55 8.83 9.25
CA ARG A 400 14.47 8.88 10.72
C ARG A 400 15.67 9.57 11.36
N ASN A 401 16.86 9.40 10.79
CA ASN A 401 18.08 10.07 11.24
C ASN A 401 18.26 11.48 10.67
N SER A 402 17.41 11.89 9.73
CA SER A 402 17.42 13.25 9.22
C SER A 402 16.86 14.21 10.26
N GLN A 403 17.26 15.48 10.21
CA GLN A 403 16.63 16.53 11.01
C GLN A 403 15.35 17.09 10.35
N ASN A 404 14.87 16.47 9.26
CA ASN A 404 13.71 16.92 8.52
C ASN A 404 12.42 16.42 9.20
N ARG A 405 11.87 17.26 10.10
CA ARG A 405 10.64 16.96 10.84
C ARG A 405 9.42 16.71 9.95
N GLU A 406 9.34 17.38 8.80
CA GLU A 406 8.23 17.20 7.86
C GLU A 406 8.24 15.80 7.26
N ASN A 407 9.39 15.36 6.76
CA ASN A 407 9.53 14.01 6.20
C ASN A 407 9.27 12.92 7.25
N ILE A 408 9.74 13.13 8.49
CA ILE A 408 9.47 12.19 9.59
C ILE A 408 7.97 12.12 9.87
N ALA A 409 7.29 13.26 9.98
CA ALA A 409 5.85 13.30 10.23
C ALA A 409 5.04 12.65 9.09
N ILE A 410 5.44 12.85 7.83
CA ILE A 410 4.81 12.18 6.68
C ILE A 410 5.00 10.66 6.79
N LEU A 411 6.23 10.20 7.05
CA LEU A 411 6.52 8.77 7.17
C LEU A 411 5.73 8.13 8.31
N ASP A 412 5.73 8.74 9.50
CA ASP A 412 4.99 8.23 10.65
C ASP A 412 3.49 8.18 10.36
N ARG A 413 2.95 9.18 9.67
CA ARG A 413 1.54 9.18 9.25
C ARG A 413 1.21 8.01 8.31
N LEU A 414 2.07 7.74 7.33
CA LEU A 414 1.87 6.64 6.39
C LEU A 414 1.97 5.29 7.10
N ILE A 415 3.00 5.09 7.91
CA ILE A 415 3.20 3.85 8.68
C ILE A 415 2.04 3.62 9.67
N ASN A 416 1.58 4.66 10.36
CA ASN A 416 0.44 4.52 11.27
C ASN A 416 -0.87 4.17 10.55
N CYS A 417 -1.09 4.68 9.34
CA CYS A 417 -2.24 4.30 8.51
C CYS A 417 -2.13 2.84 8.04
N GLU A 418 -0.94 2.45 7.57
CA GLU A 418 -0.65 1.08 7.12
C GLU A 418 -0.66 0.06 8.28
N GLY A 419 -0.41 0.51 9.51
CA GLY A 419 -0.49 -0.28 10.74
C GLY A 419 -1.91 -0.51 11.27
N GLY A 420 -2.95 -0.04 10.57
CA GLY A 420 -4.34 -0.35 10.90
C GLY A 420 -4.61 -1.87 10.86
N TYR A 421 -5.65 -2.31 11.57
CA TYR A 421 -6.04 -3.72 11.66
C TYR A 421 -7.56 -3.84 11.84
N TRP A 422 -8.08 -5.07 11.75
CA TRP A 422 -9.47 -5.40 12.09
C TRP A 422 -9.53 -6.19 13.39
N ASP A 423 -10.44 -5.82 14.29
CA ASP A 423 -10.70 -6.56 15.53
C ASP A 423 -11.62 -7.77 15.26
N ARG A 424 -11.40 -8.88 15.96
CA ARG A 424 -12.22 -10.11 15.88
C ARG A 424 -13.38 -10.12 16.88
N ASN A 425 -13.46 -9.15 17.79
CA ASN A 425 -14.39 -9.18 18.93
C ASN A 425 -15.84 -8.73 18.61
N HIS A 426 -16.31 -8.92 17.37
CA HIS A 426 -17.70 -8.66 17.00
C HIS A 426 -18.52 -9.93 16.99
N LYS A 427 -19.11 -10.25 18.14
CA LYS A 427 -20.30 -11.08 18.25
C LYS A 427 -21.33 -10.42 19.15
#